data_AF-A0A4Q1HJ11-F1
#
_entry.id   AF-A0A4Q1HJ11-F1
#
_cell.length_a   1.000
_cell.length_b   1.000
_cell.length_c   1.000
_cell.angle_alpha   90.00
_cell.angle_beta   90.00
_cell.angle_gamma   90.00
#
_symmetry.space_group_name_H-M   'P 1'
#
loop_
_entity.id
_entity.type
_entity.pdbx_description
1 polymer ?
#
loop_
_entity_poly.entity_id
_entity_poly.type
_entity_poly.pdbx_seq_one_letter_code
_entity_poly.pdbx_strand_id
1 'polypeptide(L)'
;MRRAGERFAAAHVLPQAASIEDLQAAINQLWQTVDWGWVTITEADDHLALTHYCAPLRAAFGPEHLAWSAGFLEGVYELWMRQLGADRQLHVTQPQAPDPVGTIVYRFGR
;
A
#
# COMPACT_ATOMS: atom_id res chain seq x y z
N MET A 1 -2.66 6.09 11.03
CA MET A 1 -1.51 6.70 10.31
C MET A 1 -1.81 7.09 8.85
N ARG A 2 -3.03 6.89 8.33
CA ARG A 2 -3.39 7.16 6.92
C ARG A 2 -2.96 8.51 6.39
N ARG A 3 -3.25 9.60 7.10
CA ARG A 3 -2.83 10.96 6.69
C ARG A 3 -1.33 11.13 6.53
N ALA A 4 -0.52 10.42 7.31
CA ALA A 4 0.94 10.44 7.15
C ALA A 4 1.37 9.69 5.87
N GLY A 5 0.70 8.58 5.57
CA GLY A 5 0.87 7.85 4.31
C GLY A 5 0.44 8.65 3.10
N GLU A 6 -0.71 9.32 3.15
CA GLU A 6 -1.18 10.23 2.09
C GLU A 6 -0.16 11.33 1.82
N ARG A 7 0.40 11.94 2.88
CA ARG A 7 1.46 12.94 2.72
C ARG A 7 2.72 12.36 2.07
N PHE A 8 3.09 11.13 2.43
CA PHE A 8 4.21 10.44 1.79
C PHE A 8 3.94 10.20 0.31
N ALA A 9 2.77 9.68 -0.05
CA ALA A 9 2.38 9.43 -1.43
C ALA A 9 2.27 10.74 -2.25
N ALA A 10 1.81 11.84 -1.64
CA ALA A 10 1.79 13.15 -2.30
C ALA A 10 3.20 13.68 -2.61
N ALA A 11 4.19 13.35 -1.79
CA ALA A 11 5.59 13.72 -2.00
C ALA A 11 6.31 12.78 -2.99
N HIS A 12 5.82 11.56 -3.18
CA HIS A 12 6.38 10.55 -4.07
C HIS A 12 5.34 10.15 -5.11
N VAL A 13 5.14 11.02 -6.09
CA VAL A 13 4.20 10.81 -7.19
C VAL A 13 4.73 9.70 -8.10
N LEU A 14 3.90 8.70 -8.37
CA LEU A 14 4.26 7.62 -9.30
C LEU A 14 4.16 8.11 -10.75
N PRO A 15 4.97 7.57 -11.67
CA PRO A 15 4.76 7.75 -13.10
C PRO A 15 3.37 7.25 -13.51
N GLN A 16 2.88 7.72 -14.66
CA GLN A 16 1.65 7.17 -15.23
C GLN A 16 1.81 5.67 -15.50
N ALA A 17 0.81 4.89 -15.10
CA ALA A 17 0.72 3.46 -15.34
C ALA A 17 -0.49 3.17 -16.22
N ALA A 18 -0.33 2.32 -17.24
CA ALA A 18 -1.42 1.95 -18.15
C ALA A 18 -2.08 0.61 -17.78
N SER A 19 -1.43 -0.19 -16.93
CA SER A 19 -1.96 -1.45 -16.39
C SER A 19 -1.66 -1.62 -14.89
N ILE A 20 -2.23 -2.67 -14.29
CA ILE A 20 -1.92 -3.06 -12.91
C ILE A 20 -0.46 -3.51 -12.78
N GLU A 21 0.10 -4.17 -13.79
CA GLU A 21 1.51 -4.55 -13.82
C GLU A 21 2.43 -3.33 -13.84
N ASP A 22 2.13 -2.32 -14.65
CA ASP A 22 2.88 -1.06 -14.68
C ASP A 22 2.83 -0.36 -13.31
N LEU A 23 1.64 -0.34 -12.69
CA LEU A 23 1.45 0.24 -11.37
C LEU A 23 2.29 -0.49 -10.31
N GLN A 24 2.21 -1.82 -10.29
CA GLN A 24 3.00 -2.64 -9.38
C GLN A 24 4.51 -2.39 -9.58
N ALA A 25 4.97 -2.32 -10.83
CA ALA A 25 6.36 -2.05 -11.15
C ALA A 25 6.80 -0.65 -10.66
N ALA A 26 6.01 0.38 -10.91
CA ALA A 26 6.28 1.75 -10.46
C ALA A 26 6.33 1.86 -8.92
N ILE A 27 5.40 1.22 -8.23
CA ILE A 27 5.40 1.16 -6.76
C ILE A 27 6.65 0.47 -6.25
N ASN A 28 7.00 -0.70 -6.80
CA ASN A 28 8.14 -1.48 -6.35
C ASN A 28 9.47 -0.79 -6.63
N GLN A 29 9.59 -0.05 -7.72
CA GLN A 29 10.75 0.80 -7.96
C GLN A 29 10.91 1.83 -6.84
N LEU A 30 9.83 2.50 -6.43
CA LEU A 30 9.90 3.45 -5.32
C LEU A 30 10.26 2.75 -4.00
N TRP A 31 9.60 1.63 -3.66
CA TRP A 31 9.88 0.91 -2.42
C TRP A 31 11.32 0.40 -2.31
N GLN A 32 11.92 0.00 -3.43
CA GLN A 32 13.34 -0.36 -3.47
C GLN A 32 14.25 0.83 -3.14
N THR A 33 13.92 2.05 -3.54
CA THR A 33 14.76 3.23 -3.26
C THR A 33 14.84 3.58 -1.78
N VAL A 34 13.84 3.19 -0.99
CA VAL A 34 13.75 3.48 0.45
C VAL A 34 13.94 2.23 1.31
N ASP A 35 14.13 1.05 0.70
CA ASP A 35 14.20 -0.26 1.37
C ASP A 35 12.95 -0.61 2.20
N TRP A 36 11.77 -0.37 1.62
CA TRP A 36 10.47 -0.64 2.26
C TRP A 36 9.78 -1.88 1.69
N GLY A 37 10.56 -2.85 1.23
CA GLY A 37 10.03 -4.11 0.70
C GLY A 37 9.42 -3.99 -0.70
N TRP A 38 8.38 -4.78 -0.97
CA TRP A 38 7.70 -4.81 -2.27
C TRP A 38 6.23 -5.16 -2.11
N VAL A 39 5.44 -4.91 -3.15
CA VAL A 39 4.02 -5.25 -3.23
C VAL A 39 3.75 -6.16 -4.42
N THR A 40 2.79 -7.07 -4.24
CA THR A 40 2.10 -7.75 -5.35
C THR A 40 0.66 -7.26 -5.40
N ILE A 41 0.17 -6.94 -6.58
CA ILE A 41 -1.21 -6.54 -6.84
C ILE A 41 -1.86 -7.66 -7.66
N THR A 42 -3.00 -8.15 -7.21
CA THR A 42 -3.74 -9.21 -7.88
C THR A 42 -5.19 -8.78 -8.05
N GLU A 43 -5.71 -8.94 -9.26
CA GLU A 43 -7.13 -8.74 -9.55
C GLU A 43 -7.95 -9.90 -8.96
N ALA A 44 -8.94 -9.56 -8.15
CA ALA A 44 -9.97 -10.47 -7.68
C ALA A 44 -11.34 -10.01 -8.23
N ASP A 45 -12.38 -10.82 -8.03
CA ASP A 45 -13.70 -10.60 -8.67
C ASP A 45 -14.32 -9.21 -8.38
N ASP A 46 -14.17 -8.68 -7.16
CA ASP A 46 -14.77 -7.40 -6.74
C ASP A 46 -13.77 -6.37 -6.19
N HIS A 47 -12.47 -6.67 -6.21
CA HIS A 47 -11.43 -5.83 -5.62
C HIS A 47 -10.03 -6.11 -6.17
N LEU A 48 -9.09 -5.22 -5.91
CA LEU A 48 -7.66 -5.53 -6.02
C LEU A 48 -7.12 -5.95 -4.65
N ALA A 49 -6.43 -7.07 -4.61
CA ALA A 49 -5.67 -7.49 -3.44
C ALA A 49 -4.24 -6.96 -3.53
N LEU A 50 -3.79 -6.22 -2.53
CA LEU A 50 -2.42 -5.72 -2.43
C LEU A 50 -1.73 -6.44 -1.27
N THR A 51 -0.73 -7.27 -1.57
CA THR A 51 0.09 -7.90 -0.53
C THR A 51 1.44 -7.22 -0.49
N HIS A 52 1.71 -6.50 0.59
CA HIS A 52 2.98 -5.84 0.80
C HIS A 52 3.86 -6.67 1.73
N TYR A 53 5.06 -6.98 1.27
CA TYR A 53 6.04 -7.83 1.93
C TYR A 53 7.16 -7.00 2.50
N CYS A 54 7.72 -7.46 3.62
CA CYS A 54 8.89 -6.85 4.26
C CYS A 54 8.68 -5.37 4.64
N ALA A 55 7.48 -5.01 5.12
CA ALA A 55 7.24 -3.66 5.63
C ALA A 55 8.19 -3.35 6.81
N PRO A 56 8.85 -2.18 6.85
CA PRO A 56 9.74 -1.82 7.95
C PRO A 56 8.98 -1.40 9.22
N LEU A 57 7.65 -1.44 9.21
CA LEU A 57 6.80 -0.94 10.29
C LEU A 57 7.04 -1.66 11.62
N ARG A 58 7.23 -2.99 11.58
CA ARG A 58 7.54 -3.77 12.78
C ARG A 58 8.89 -3.36 13.39
N ALA A 59 9.89 -3.12 12.55
CA ALA A 59 11.22 -2.72 12.99
C ALA A 59 11.23 -1.27 13.50
N ALA A 60 10.46 -0.37 12.87
CA ALA A 60 10.40 1.04 13.21
C ALA A 60 9.56 1.34 14.47
N PHE A 61 8.44 0.62 14.65
CA PHE A 61 7.47 0.92 15.71
C PHE A 61 7.30 -0.20 16.74
N GLY A 62 7.90 -1.37 16.54
CA GLY A 62 7.70 -2.51 17.43
C GLY A 62 6.44 -3.34 17.09
N PRO A 63 6.40 -4.62 17.51
CA PRO A 63 5.33 -5.55 17.18
C PRO A 63 3.96 -5.14 17.73
N GLU A 64 3.92 -4.50 18.91
CA GLU A 64 2.70 -4.02 19.57
C GLU A 64 1.99 -2.88 18.82
N HIS A 65 2.64 -2.30 17.81
CA HIS A 65 2.17 -1.11 17.11
C HIS A 65 1.76 -1.38 15.65
N LEU A 66 1.85 -2.64 15.20
CA LEU A 66 1.48 -3.04 13.84
C LEU A 66 0.01 -2.71 13.49
N ALA A 67 -0.91 -2.83 14.45
CA ALA A 67 -2.34 -2.58 14.22
C ALA A 67 -2.66 -1.15 13.73
N TRP A 68 -1.94 -0.13 14.21
CA TRP A 68 -2.19 1.27 13.80
C TRP A 68 -1.17 1.80 12.78
N SER A 69 0.05 1.25 12.79
CA SER A 69 1.13 1.69 11.90
C SER A 69 0.94 1.20 10.46
N ALA A 70 0.33 0.03 10.27
CA ALA A 70 -0.08 -0.47 8.95
C ALA A 70 -1.01 0.51 8.20
N GLY A 71 -1.80 1.29 8.95
CA GLY A 71 -2.59 2.38 8.39
C GLY A 71 -1.77 3.46 7.68
N PHE A 72 -0.44 3.51 7.82
CA PHE A 72 0.41 4.33 6.97
C PHE A 72 0.31 3.87 5.50
N LEU A 73 0.57 2.59 5.24
CA LEU A 73 0.55 2.03 3.89
C LEU A 73 -0.84 2.05 3.28
N GLU A 74 -1.91 1.88 4.08
CA GLU A 74 -3.29 2.10 3.60
C GLU A 74 -3.46 3.48 2.95
N GLY A 75 -2.97 4.54 3.60
CA GLY A 75 -3.06 5.90 3.08
C GLY A 75 -2.18 6.15 1.86
N VAL A 76 -1.01 5.51 1.80
CA VAL A 76 -0.12 5.56 0.62
C VAL A 76 -0.83 4.96 -0.59
N TYR A 77 -1.29 3.71 -0.47
CA TYR A 77 -1.90 2.98 -1.58
C TYR A 77 -3.19 3.64 -2.05
N GLU A 78 -4.03 4.10 -1.13
CA GLU A 78 -5.29 4.75 -1.50
C GLU A 78 -5.05 6.04 -2.29
N LEU A 79 -4.03 6.83 -1.94
CA LEU A 79 -3.73 8.05 -2.68
C LEU A 79 -3.13 7.76 -4.06
N TRP A 80 -2.22 6.79 -4.19
CA TRP A 80 -1.67 6.43 -5.50
C TRP A 80 -2.73 5.86 -6.45
N MET A 81 -3.63 5.00 -5.95
CA MET A 81 -4.77 4.51 -6.74
C MET A 81 -5.64 5.67 -7.23
N ARG A 82 -5.92 6.66 -6.37
CA ARG A 82 -6.67 7.87 -6.75
C ARG A 82 -5.94 8.73 -7.78
N GLN A 83 -4.62 8.88 -7.68
CA GLN A 83 -3.82 9.65 -8.64
C GLN A 83 -3.82 9.01 -10.04
N LEU A 84 -4.06 7.71 -10.13
CA LEU A 84 -4.21 6.96 -11.37
C LEU A 84 -5.66 6.89 -11.88
N GLY A 85 -6.56 7.66 -11.26
CA GLY A 85 -7.93 7.83 -11.74
C GLY A 85 -8.96 6.89 -11.12
N ALA A 86 -8.62 6.14 -10.06
CA ALA A 86 -9.59 5.31 -9.39
C ALA A 86 -10.69 6.15 -8.70
N ASP A 87 -11.91 5.61 -8.66
CA ASP A 87 -13.08 6.29 -8.08
C ASP A 87 -12.86 6.61 -6.60
N ARG A 88 -13.35 7.78 -6.16
CA ARG A 88 -13.25 8.25 -4.77
C ARG A 88 -13.99 7.37 -3.76
N GLN A 89 -14.95 6.56 -4.22
CA GLN A 89 -15.68 5.58 -3.41
C GLN A 89 -14.86 4.31 -3.12
N LEU A 90 -13.74 4.10 -3.83
CA LEU A 90 -12.87 2.97 -3.58
C LEU A 90 -11.87 3.31 -2.47
N HIS A 91 -11.72 2.37 -1.54
CA HIS A 91 -10.89 2.52 -0.37
C HIS A 91 -9.91 1.36 -0.25
N VAL A 92 -8.72 1.67 0.27
CA VAL A 92 -7.79 0.63 0.72
C VAL A 92 -8.14 0.32 2.17
N THR A 93 -8.45 -0.93 2.47
CA THR A 93 -8.71 -1.41 3.82
C THR A 93 -7.85 -2.62 4.12
N GLN A 94 -7.46 -2.76 5.37
CA GLN A 94 -6.75 -3.92 5.86
C GLN A 94 -7.75 -4.96 6.40
N PRO A 95 -8.05 -6.06 5.68
CA PRO A 95 -9.06 -7.03 6.09
C PRO A 95 -8.63 -7.89 7.30
N GLN A 96 -7.32 -8.00 7.55
CA GLN A 96 -6.76 -8.88 8.57
C GLN A 96 -5.54 -8.24 9.23
N ALA A 97 -5.26 -8.60 10.48
CA ALA A 97 -4.06 -8.11 11.18
C ALA A 97 -2.76 -8.47 10.41
N PRO A 98 -1.71 -7.63 10.48
CA PRO A 98 -0.43 -7.92 9.85
C PRO A 98 0.13 -9.24 10.36
N ASP A 99 0.80 -10.00 9.50
CA ASP A 99 1.49 -11.20 9.97
C ASP A 99 2.75 -10.83 10.80
N PRO A 100 3.27 -11.75 11.63
CA PRO A 100 4.47 -11.49 12.43
C PRO A 100 5.75 -11.28 11.61
N VAL A 101 5.74 -11.67 10.34
CA VAL A 101 6.87 -11.62 9.39
C VAL A 101 6.90 -10.28 8.63
N GLY A 102 5.90 -9.43 8.82
CA GLY A 102 5.82 -8.09 8.21
C GLY A 102 5.09 -8.07 6.88
N THR A 103 4.36 -9.13 6.53
CA THR A 103 3.42 -9.12 5.39
C THR A 103 2.12 -8.45 5.81
N ILE A 104 1.64 -7.54 4.97
CA ILE A 104 0.37 -6.85 5.19
C ILE A 104 -0.47 -6.97 3.92
N VAL A 105 -1.67 -7.51 4.08
CA VAL A 105 -2.63 -7.65 2.99
C VAL A 105 -3.62 -6.50 3.09
N TYR A 106 -3.89 -5.87 1.94
CA TYR A 106 -4.92 -4.85 1.78
C TYR A 106 -5.89 -5.25 0.68
N ARG A 107 -7.12 -4.77 0.82
CA ARG A 107 -8.17 -4.81 -0.19
C ARG A 107 -8.39 -3.40 -0.71
N PHE A 108 -8.34 -3.20 -2.02
CA PHE A 108 -8.77 -1.98 -2.68
C PHE A 108 -10.10 -2.23 -3.38
N GLY A 109 -11.18 -1.68 -2.82
CA GLY A 109 -12.54 -1.94 -3.28
C GLY A 109 -13.55 -1.04 -2.55
N ARG A 110 -14.84 -1.28 -2.80
CA ARG A 110 -15.93 -0.63 -2.05
C ARG A 110 -16.15 -1.32 -0.70
#